data_AF-A0A135ICT6-F1
#
_entry.id   AF-A0A135ICT6-F1
#
_cell.length_a   1.000
_cell.length_b   1.000
_cell.length_c   1.000
_cell.angle_alpha   90.00
_cell.angle_beta   90.00
_cell.angle_gamma   90.00
#
_symmetry.space_group_name_H-M   'P 1'
#
loop_
_entity.id
_entity.type
_entity.pdbx_description
1 polymer ?
#
loop_
_entity_poly.entity_id
_entity_poly.type
_entity_poly.pdbx_seq_one_letter_code
_entity_poly.pdbx_strand_id
1 'polypeptide(L)' 'MKSVAVDGVSYSLANMEDGTYKLSRPFLLLHKKGELSETSQEFLDYVLSPKSQKLTGKMGFIPAIQ' A
#
# COMPACT_ATOMS: atom_id res chain seq x y z
N MET A 1 8.78 -21.89 -3.71
CA MET A 1 9.13 -21.26 -2.41
C MET A 1 7.88 -21.26 -1.55
N LYS A 2 7.93 -21.72 -0.30
CA LYS A 2 6.76 -21.79 0.60
C LYS A 2 6.94 -20.72 1.67
N SER A 3 5.98 -19.82 1.81
CA SER A 3 6.00 -18.82 2.87
C SER A 3 5.91 -19.50 4.24
N VAL A 4 6.62 -18.95 5.22
CA VAL A 4 6.55 -19.38 6.62
C VAL A 4 5.65 -18.39 7.36
N ALA A 5 4.84 -18.89 8.29
CA ALA A 5 4.07 -18.02 9.17
C ALA A 5 5.01 -17.29 10.15
N VAL A 6 4.72 -16.01 10.40
CA VAL A 6 5.46 -15.19 11.36
C VAL A 6 4.58 -14.98 12.56
N ASP A 7 5.08 -15.30 13.76
CA ASP A 7 4.30 -15.28 15.01
C ASP A 7 2.98 -16.08 14.93
N GLY A 8 2.95 -17.16 14.13
CA GLY A 8 1.74 -17.97 13.88
C GLY A 8 0.77 -17.36 12.87
N VAL A 9 1.06 -16.17 12.33
CA VAL A 9 0.23 -15.47 11.33
C VAL A 9 0.78 -15.74 9.93
N SER A 10 -0.07 -16.29 9.07
CA SER A 10 0.27 -16.51 7.65
C SER A 10 0.27 -15.20 6.88
N TYR A 11 1.11 -15.12 5.84
CA TYR A 11 1.00 -14.05 4.86
C TYR A 11 -0.34 -14.16 4.11
N SER A 12 -1.18 -13.13 4.22
CA SER A 12 -2.40 -12.96 3.44
C SER A 12 -2.78 -11.48 3.40
N LEU A 13 -3.56 -11.04 2.41
CA LEU A 13 -4.05 -9.66 2.36
C LEU A 13 -4.88 -9.34 3.61
N ALA A 14 -5.81 -10.22 4.01
CA ALA A 14 -6.63 -10.04 5.20
C ALA A 14 -5.80 -9.78 6.47
N ASN A 15 -4.74 -10.57 6.69
CA ASN A 15 -3.86 -10.40 7.86
C ASN A 15 -2.99 -9.13 7.77
N MET A 16 -2.78 -8.58 6.57
CA MET A 16 -2.07 -7.31 6.40
C MET A 16 -3.00 -6.10 6.60
N GLU A 17 -4.25 -6.22 6.17
CA GLU A 17 -5.31 -5.21 6.34
C GLU A 17 -5.72 -5.06 7.81
N ASP A 18 -5.82 -6.16 8.57
CA ASP A 18 -6.14 -6.14 10.00
C ASP A 18 -4.92 -5.87 10.91
N GLY A 19 -3.73 -5.76 10.32
CA GLY A 19 -2.47 -5.46 11.02
C GLY A 19 -1.88 -6.63 11.82
N THR A 20 -2.44 -7.84 11.75
CA THR A 20 -1.91 -9.02 12.45
C THR A 20 -0.59 -9.52 11.85
N TYR A 21 -0.39 -9.35 10.55
CA TYR A 21 0.87 -9.63 9.87
C TYR A 21 1.81 -8.41 9.93
N LYS A 22 2.65 -8.38 10.98
CA LYS A 22 3.52 -7.24 11.31
C LYS A 22 4.67 -6.98 10.33
N LEU A 23 4.98 -7.92 9.44
CA LEU A 23 6.02 -7.77 8.42
C LEU A 23 5.51 -7.05 7.16
N SER A 24 4.60 -6.08 7.32
CA SER A 24 4.15 -5.17 6.27
C SER A 24 4.92 -3.85 6.39
N ARG A 25 5.55 -3.39 5.30
CA ARG A 25 6.24 -2.09 5.26
C ARG A 25 5.39 -1.12 4.45
N PRO A 26 4.68 -0.16 5.09
CA PRO A 26 3.85 0.78 4.36
C PRO A 26 4.70 1.78 3.58
N PHE A 27 4.25 2.11 2.36
CA PHE A 27 4.77 3.23 1.59
C PHE A 27 3.96 4.48 1.91
N LEU A 28 4.55 5.37 2.70
CA LEU A 28 3.87 6.57 3.15
C LEU A 28 4.08 7.71 2.15
N LEU A 29 2.99 8.33 1.72
CA LEU A 29 2.98 9.63 1.06
C LEU A 29 2.56 10.66 2.09
N LEU A 30 3.38 11.69 2.28
CA LEU A 30 3.19 12.70 3.32
C LEU A 30 3.04 14.07 2.67
N HIS A 31 2.02 14.80 3.09
CA HIS A 31 1.84 16.21 2.76
C HIS A 31 1.30 16.94 3.98
N LYS A 32 1.52 18.25 4.05
CA LYS A 32 0.93 19.06 5.12
C LYS A 32 -0.55 19.29 4.82
N LYS A 33 -1.39 19.15 5.86
CA LYS A 33 -2.84 19.31 5.72
C LYS A 33 -3.17 20.74 5.31
N GLY A 34 -3.95 20.88 4.24
CA GLY A 34 -4.31 22.19 3.67
C GLY A 34 -3.21 22.82 2.79
N GLU A 35 -2.07 22.15 2.60
CA GLU A 35 -0.94 22.64 1.79
C GLU A 35 -0.63 21.67 0.65
N LEU A 36 -1.64 21.39 -0.18
CA LEU A 36 -1.47 20.68 -1.44
C LEU A 36 -1.63 21.69 -2.59
N SER A 37 -0.59 21.78 -3.44
CA SER A 37 -0.75 22.44 -4.73
C SER A 37 -1.64 21.59 -5.64
N GLU A 38 -2.23 22.21 -6.66
CA GLU A 38 -3.02 21.50 -7.68
C GLU A 38 -2.23 20.36 -8.32
N THR A 39 -0.99 20.62 -8.75
CA THR A 39 -0.10 19.58 -9.32
C THR A 39 0.22 18.47 -8.32
N SER A 40 0.36 18.78 -7.03
CA SER A 40 0.57 17.75 -6.00
C SER A 40 -0.68 16.89 -5.79
N GLN A 41 -1.87 17.49 -5.87
CA GLN A 41 -3.14 16.75 -5.81
C GLN A 41 -3.29 15.82 -7.03
N GLU A 42 -3.02 16.31 -8.24
CA GLU A 42 -3.03 15.50 -9.47
C GLU A 42 -2.09 14.30 -9.37
N PHE A 43 -0.91 14.48 -8.77
CA PHE A 43 0.03 13.40 -8.54
C PHE A 43 -0.53 12.36 -7.55
N LEU A 44 -1.11 12.81 -6.43
CA LEU A 44 -1.74 11.90 -5.47
C LEU A 44 -2.89 11.11 -6.12
N ASP A 45 -3.75 11.79 -6.88
CA ASP A 45 -4.86 11.17 -7.60
C ASP A 45 -4.37 10.13 -8.62
N TYR A 46 -3.29 10.45 -9.34
CA TYR A 46 -2.66 9.51 -10.26
C TYR A 46 -2.10 8.28 -9.53
N VAL A 47 -1.37 8.45 -8.43
CA VAL A 47 -0.78 7.34 -7.68
C VAL A 47 -1.88 6.45 -7.07
N LEU A 48 -2.98 7.04 -6.60
CA LEU A 48 -4.13 6.33 -6.04
C LEU A 48 -5.08 5.77 -7.11
N SER A 49 -4.90 6.13 -8.38
CA SER A 49 -5.77 5.67 -9.47
C SER A 49 -5.74 4.15 -9.68
N PRO A 50 -6.83 3.54 -10.20
CA PRO A 50 -6.86 2.11 -10.52
C PRO A 50 -5.74 1.66 -11.46
N LYS A 51 -5.32 2.54 -12.39
CA LYS A 51 -4.23 2.29 -13.33
C LYS A 51 -2.90 2.10 -12.60
N SER A 52 -2.56 3.04 -11.71
CA SER A 52 -1.32 2.99 -10.94
C SER A 52 -1.32 1.85 -9.94
N GLN A 53 -2.43 1.62 -9.23
CA GLN A 53 -2.56 0.49 -8.31
C GLN A 53 -2.38 -0.87 -9.00
N LYS A 54 -2.92 -1.03 -10.22
CA LYS A 54 -2.70 -2.23 -11.04
C LYS A 54 -1.23 -2.39 -11.46
N LEU A 55 -0.54 -1.28 -11.79
CA LEU A 55 0.88 -1.31 -12.12
C LEU A 55 1.72 -1.69 -10.89
N THR A 56 1.41 -1.14 -9.73
CA THR A 56 2.04 -1.48 -8.43
C THR A 56 1.95 -2.98 -8.15
N GLY A 57 0.77 -3.57 -8.32
CA GLY A 57 0.57 -5.02 -8.18
C GLY A 57 1.43 -5.85 -9.15
N LYS A 58 1.56 -5.41 -10.40
CA LYS A 58 2.42 -6.09 -11.40
C LYS A 58 3.90 -6.04 -11.06
N MET A 59 4.35 -5.02 -10.33
CA MET A 59 5.73 -4.88 -9.88
C MET A 59 6.04 -5.69 -8.60
N GLY A 60 5.06 -6.41 -8.06
CA GLY A 60 5.22 -7.24 -6.86
C GLY A 60 4.99 -6.49 -5.55
N PHE A 61 4.49 -5.25 -5.61
CA PHE A 61 4.05 -4.51 -4.43
C PHE A 61 2.56 -4.77 -4.15
N ILE A 62 2.16 -4.50 -2.92
CA ILE A 62 0.76 -4.57 -2.51
C ILE A 62 0.13 -3.20 -2.81
N PRO A 63 -0.98 -3.14 -3.58
CA PRO A 63 -1.74 -1.91 -3.78
C PRO A 63 -2.14 -1.27 -2.45
N ALA A 64 -2.33 0.04 -2.44
CA ALA A 64 -2.79 0.75 -1.26
C ALA A 64 -4.08 0.10 -0.74
N ILE A 65 -4.02 -0.38 0.50
CA ILE A 65 -5.17 -0.86 1.24
C ILE A 65 -6.01 0.37 1.57
N GLN A 66 -7.28 0.39 1.17
CA GLN A 66 -8.22 1.46 1.53
C GLN A 66 -8.92 1.14 2.84
#